data_AF-F4W971-F1
#
_entry.id   AF-F4W971-F1
#
_cell.length_a   1.000
_cell.length_b   1.000
_cell.length_c   1.000
_cell.angle_alpha   90.00
_cell.angle_beta   90.00
_cell.angle_gamma   90.00
#
_symmetry.space_group_name_H-M   'P 1'
#
loop_
_entity.id
_entity.type
_entity.pdbx_description
1 polymer ?
#
loop_
_entity_poly.entity_id
_entity_poly.type
_entity_poly.pdbx_seq_one_letter_code
_entity_poly.pdbx_strand_id
1 'polypeptide(L)'
;MADRSLASSTSSLTLPQGSQVGTNPDGGASPRRAVSPLLEVRRPHCTLNCESCNLFLEDIYRHKIIEGVRRGGGSPLRPVIDDASVEEEVATLMRRCWAQESADRPDFPALKQTIRKINKKAINLKSGCNAGMEL
;
A
#
# COMPACT_ATOMS: atom_id res chain seq x y z
N MET A 1 -16.68 46.33 -3.86
CA MET A 1 -17.92 45.63 -4.28
C MET A 1 -18.08 45.90 -5.77
N ALA A 2 -17.67 44.94 -6.59
CA ALA A 2 -17.82 45.00 -8.04
C ALA A 2 -18.28 43.62 -8.49
N ASP A 3 -19.59 43.50 -8.69
CA ASP A 3 -20.26 42.31 -9.21
C ASP A 3 -19.79 42.01 -10.64
N ARG A 4 -19.08 40.89 -10.82
CA ARG A 4 -18.89 40.28 -12.14
C ARG A 4 -19.99 39.25 -12.33
N SER A 5 -21.12 39.71 -12.85
CA SER A 5 -22.12 38.86 -13.48
C SER A 5 -21.55 38.35 -14.80
N LEU A 6 -21.20 37.06 -14.88
CA LEU A 6 -20.97 36.37 -16.14
C LEU A 6 -22.11 35.37 -16.35
N ALA A 7 -22.91 35.65 -17.36
CA ALA A 7 -23.99 34.82 -17.85
C ALA A 7 -23.49 33.40 -18.17
N SER A 8 -24.09 32.40 -17.54
CA SER A 8 -23.91 31.00 -17.92
C SER A 8 -24.83 30.72 -19.12
N SER A 9 -24.25 30.59 -20.30
CA SER A 9 -24.96 30.17 -21.51
C SER A 9 -25.43 28.72 -21.35
N THR A 10 -26.69 28.53 -20.97
CA THR A 10 -27.34 27.22 -21.03
C THR A 10 -27.76 26.97 -22.48
N SER A 11 -26.95 26.22 -23.22
CA SER A 11 -27.38 25.68 -24.51
C SER A 11 -28.49 24.66 -24.26
N SER A 12 -29.75 25.08 -24.46
CA SER A 12 -30.90 24.20 -24.46
C SER A 12 -30.78 23.21 -25.63
N LEU A 13 -30.50 21.95 -25.31
CA LEU A 13 -30.63 20.85 -26.27
C LEU A 13 -32.11 20.47 -26.35
N THR A 14 -32.78 20.96 -27.37
CA THR A 14 -34.12 20.52 -27.78
C THR A 14 -34.07 19.07 -28.26
N LEU A 15 -34.75 18.16 -27.57
CA LEU A 15 -35.01 16.80 -28.08
C LEU A 15 -35.93 16.88 -29.30
N PRO A 16 -35.71 16.07 -30.37
CA PRO A 16 -36.65 15.98 -31.46
C PRO A 16 -37.96 15.33 -30.97
N GLN A 17 -39.05 15.96 -31.39
CA GLN A 17 -40.43 15.61 -31.10
C GLN A 17 -40.74 14.19 -31.59
N GLY A 18 -41.34 13.39 -30.71
CA GLY A 18 -41.78 12.04 -31.01
C GLY A 18 -42.77 12.02 -32.17
N SER A 19 -42.44 11.27 -33.22
CA SER A 19 -43.42 10.85 -34.21
C SER A 19 -44.15 9.64 -33.67
N GLN A 20 -45.46 9.79 -33.53
CA GLN A 20 -46.38 8.75 -33.12
C GLN A 20 -46.75 7.90 -34.34
N VAL A 21 -46.99 6.60 -34.11
CA VAL A 21 -47.97 5.71 -34.75
C VAL A 21 -47.39 4.30 -34.90
N GLY A 22 -48.05 3.36 -34.23
CA GLY A 22 -47.79 1.93 -34.31
C GLY A 22 -48.40 1.19 -33.13
N THR A 23 -49.74 1.21 -33.01
CA THR A 23 -50.47 0.32 -32.11
C THR A 23 -50.36 -1.11 -32.64
N ASN A 24 -49.61 -1.98 -31.97
CA ASN A 24 -49.75 -3.43 -32.10
C ASN A 24 -49.80 -4.05 -30.70
N PRO A 25 -50.87 -4.78 -30.35
CA PRO A 25 -50.97 -5.50 -29.09
C PRO A 25 -50.48 -6.92 -29.31
N ASP A 26 -49.24 -7.22 -28.95
CA ASP A 26 -48.92 -8.60 -28.59
C ASP A 26 -47.72 -8.67 -27.65
N GLY A 27 -47.87 -9.47 -26.61
CA GLY A 27 -46.92 -9.62 -25.53
C GLY A 27 -45.69 -10.40 -25.99
N GLY A 28 -44.54 -9.73 -26.04
CA GLY A 28 -43.24 -10.38 -26.18
C GLY A 28 -42.24 -9.66 -25.31
N ALA A 29 -41.80 -10.31 -24.23
CA ALA A 29 -40.75 -9.79 -23.36
C ALA A 29 -39.50 -9.49 -24.19
N SER A 30 -39.17 -8.20 -24.31
CA SER A 30 -37.95 -7.74 -24.97
C SER A 30 -36.74 -8.40 -24.28
N PRO A 31 -35.89 -9.17 -24.98
CA PRO A 31 -34.71 -9.76 -24.38
C PRO A 31 -33.82 -8.61 -23.95
N ARG A 32 -33.74 -8.36 -22.64
CA ARG A 32 -32.76 -7.44 -22.09
C ARG A 32 -31.41 -7.88 -22.65
N ARG A 33 -30.78 -7.02 -23.45
CA ARG A 33 -29.43 -7.17 -24.00
C ARG A 33 -28.56 -7.85 -22.96
N ALA A 34 -28.07 -9.04 -23.26
CA ALA A 34 -27.04 -9.68 -22.45
C ALA A 34 -25.84 -8.72 -22.43
N VAL A 35 -25.64 -8.09 -21.28
CA VAL A 35 -24.45 -7.28 -21.02
C VAL A 35 -23.27 -8.27 -21.02
N SER A 36 -22.22 -8.01 -21.82
CA SER A 36 -21.07 -8.90 -21.94
C SER A 36 -20.50 -9.24 -20.54
N PRO A 37 -19.94 -10.44 -20.30
CA PRO A 37 -19.38 -10.80 -18.98
C PRO A 37 -18.23 -9.89 -18.50
N LEU A 38 -17.61 -9.15 -19.42
CA LEU A 38 -16.62 -8.11 -19.14
C LEU A 38 -17.21 -6.78 -18.63
N LEU A 39 -18.53 -6.63 -18.76
CA LEU A 39 -19.36 -5.54 -18.24
C LEU A 39 -20.28 -6.05 -17.10
N GLU A 40 -19.96 -7.19 -16.49
CA GLU A 40 -20.54 -7.61 -15.21
C GLU A 40 -20.08 -6.62 -14.15
N VAL A 41 -20.83 -5.54 -14.09
CA VAL A 41 -20.76 -4.35 -13.25
C VAL A 41 -20.02 -4.65 -11.95
N ARG A 42 -18.85 -4.01 -11.74
CA ARG A 42 -18.32 -3.75 -10.40
C ARG A 42 -19.52 -3.33 -9.54
N ARG A 43 -19.91 -4.16 -8.56
CA ARG A 43 -21.12 -3.96 -7.74
C ARG A 43 -21.29 -2.47 -7.44
N PRO A 44 -22.37 -1.80 -7.89
CA PRO A 44 -22.48 -0.33 -7.87
C PRO A 44 -22.37 0.30 -6.48
N HIS A 45 -22.42 -0.52 -5.43
CA HIS A 45 -22.42 -0.11 -4.03
C HIS A 45 -21.24 -0.65 -3.21
N CYS A 46 -20.23 -1.29 -3.79
CA CYS A 46 -19.10 -1.69 -2.96
C CYS A 46 -18.13 -0.52 -2.75
N THR A 47 -18.17 0.04 -1.55
CA THR A 47 -17.33 1.16 -1.09
C THR A 47 -15.91 0.73 -0.69
N LEU A 48 -15.39 -0.39 -1.20
CA LEU A 48 -14.17 -1.08 -0.71
C LEU A 48 -14.26 -1.61 0.74
N ASN A 49 -15.31 -1.26 1.50
CA ASN A 49 -15.58 -1.78 2.84
C ASN A 49 -16.47 -3.04 2.87
N CYS A 50 -16.90 -3.56 1.71
CA CYS A 50 -17.71 -4.78 1.67
C CYS A 50 -16.83 -6.03 1.87
N GLU A 51 -17.33 -7.05 2.58
CA GLU A 51 -16.59 -8.29 2.92
C GLU A 51 -15.81 -8.87 1.74
N SER A 52 -16.46 -9.00 0.58
CA SER A 52 -15.83 -9.53 -0.62
C SER A 52 -14.67 -8.67 -1.13
N CYS A 53 -14.77 -7.34 -1.06
CA CYS A 53 -13.67 -6.45 -1.43
C CYS A 53 -12.59 -6.40 -0.36
N ASN A 54 -12.93 -6.52 0.94
CA ASN A 54 -11.93 -6.61 1.99
C ASN A 54 -11.05 -7.86 1.81
N LEU A 55 -11.67 -9.03 1.61
CA LEU A 55 -10.93 -10.27 1.35
C LEU A 55 -10.06 -10.19 0.09
N PHE A 56 -10.59 -9.60 -0.97
CA PHE A 56 -9.83 -9.41 -2.21
C PHE A 56 -8.67 -8.43 -2.06
N LEU A 57 -8.87 -7.32 -1.33
CA LEU A 57 -7.81 -6.38 -1.03
C LEU A 57 -6.76 -7.02 -0.11
N GLU A 58 -7.16 -7.73 0.94
CA GLU A 58 -6.26 -8.45 1.83
C GLU A 58 -5.41 -9.47 1.06
N ASP A 59 -6.02 -10.22 0.15
CA ASP A 59 -5.30 -11.19 -0.68
C ASP A 59 -4.28 -10.50 -1.59
N ILE A 60 -4.69 -9.45 -2.30
CA ILE A 60 -3.80 -8.65 -3.16
C ILE A 60 -2.65 -8.02 -2.34
N TYR A 61 -2.94 -7.41 -1.20
CA TYR A 61 -1.93 -6.73 -0.39
C TYR A 61 -0.98 -7.73 0.28
N ARG A 62 -1.50 -8.86 0.76
CA ARG A 62 -0.68 -9.97 1.27
C ARG A 62 0.29 -10.44 0.19
N HIS A 63 -0.20 -10.71 -1.02
CA HIS A 63 0.64 -11.13 -2.14
C HIS A 63 1.71 -10.09 -2.48
N LYS A 64 1.34 -8.80 -2.53
CA LYS A 64 2.28 -7.70 -2.78
C LYS A 64 3.39 -7.59 -1.73
N ILE A 65 3.06 -7.76 -0.45
CA ILE A 65 4.05 -7.74 0.63
C ILE A 65 5.02 -8.91 0.49
N ILE A 66 4.50 -10.13 0.29
CA ILE A 66 5.31 -11.35 0.16
C ILE A 66 6.25 -11.22 -1.05
N GLU A 67 5.73 -10.80 -2.20
CA GLU A 67 6.54 -10.63 -3.40
C GLU A 67 7.59 -9.51 -3.24
N GLY A 68 7.20 -8.39 -2.63
CA GLY A 68 8.11 -7.29 -2.36
C GLY A 68 9.27 -7.68 -1.44
N VAL A 69 9.00 -8.46 -0.39
CA VAL A 69 10.05 -9.01 0.50
C VAL A 69 10.93 -10.01 -0.25
N ARG A 70 10.35 -10.90 -1.08
CA ARG A 70 11.10 -11.89 -1.88
C ARG A 70 12.03 -11.25 -2.90
N ARG A 71 11.68 -10.10 -3.46
CA ARG A 71 12.53 -9.34 -4.40
C ARG A 71 13.70 -8.60 -3.74
N GLY A 72 13.95 -8.84 -2.45
CA GLY A 72 15.01 -8.20 -1.68
C GLY A 72 14.50 -7.17 -0.68
N GLY A 73 13.22 -6.80 -0.73
CA GLY A 73 12.65 -5.74 0.07
C GLY A 73 13.05 -4.35 -0.44
N GLY A 74 12.94 -3.36 0.44
CA GLY A 74 13.07 -1.93 0.15
C GLY A 74 12.07 -1.16 0.99
N SER A 75 12.32 0.13 1.28
CA SER A 75 11.40 0.92 2.09
C SER A 75 10.00 0.91 1.46
N PRO A 76 8.94 0.53 2.19
CA PRO A 76 8.86 0.36 3.66
C PRO A 76 9.04 -1.09 4.19
N LEU A 77 9.14 -2.10 3.32
CA LEU A 77 9.11 -3.53 3.69
C LEU A 77 10.38 -4.02 4.40
N ARG A 78 11.54 -3.55 3.92
CA ARG A 78 12.83 -3.68 4.62
C ARG A 78 13.45 -2.28 4.59
N PRO A 79 13.68 -1.64 5.74
CA PRO A 79 14.23 -0.29 5.77
C PRO A 79 15.65 -0.31 5.20
N VAL A 80 15.97 0.79 4.51
CA VAL A 80 17.33 1.07 4.08
C VAL A 80 18.11 1.49 5.31
N ILE A 81 19.23 0.80 5.57
CA ILE A 81 20.15 1.16 6.64
C ILE A 81 21.24 2.01 6.00
N ASP A 82 21.28 3.29 6.35
CA ASP A 82 22.38 4.17 5.98
C ASP A 82 23.59 3.86 6.87
N ASP A 83 24.60 3.22 6.30
CA ASP A 83 25.83 2.82 6.99
C ASP A 83 26.62 4.03 7.53
N ALA A 84 26.34 5.26 7.08
CA ALA A 84 26.94 6.47 7.65
C ALA A 84 26.27 6.91 8.97
N SER A 85 25.03 6.47 9.22
CA SER A 85 24.19 6.90 10.34
C SER A 85 24.15 5.89 11.50
N VAL A 86 24.61 4.66 11.27
CA VAL A 86 24.49 3.54 12.21
C VAL A 86 25.83 2.82 12.35
N GLU A 87 26.20 2.46 13.57
CA GLU A 87 27.40 1.64 13.83
C GLU A 87 27.32 0.31 13.07
N GLU A 88 28.44 -0.09 12.45
CA GLU A 88 28.51 -1.26 11.56
C GLU A 88 27.96 -2.55 12.21
N GLU A 89 28.20 -2.76 13.50
CA GLU A 89 27.70 -3.94 14.22
C GLU A 89 26.17 -3.92 14.36
N VAL A 90 25.56 -2.75 14.54
CA VAL A 90 24.11 -2.56 14.61
C VAL A 90 23.49 -2.74 13.23
N ALA A 91 24.09 -2.12 12.20
CA ALA A 91 23.64 -2.24 10.82
C ALA A 91 23.66 -3.72 10.36
N THR A 92 24.73 -4.44 10.70
CA THR A 92 24.88 -5.87 10.43
C THR A 92 23.83 -6.71 11.17
N LEU A 93 23.58 -6.41 12.44
CA LEU A 93 22.54 -7.10 13.21
C LEU A 93 21.15 -6.92 12.57
N MET A 94 20.79 -5.69 12.20
CA MET A 94 19.53 -5.39 11.54
C MET A 94 19.37 -6.12 10.21
N ARG A 95 20.42 -6.13 9.36
CA ARG A 95 20.43 -6.89 8.09
C ARG A 95 20.16 -8.38 8.32
N ARG A 96 20.81 -8.98 9.33
CA ARG A 96 20.62 -10.40 9.66
C ARG A 96 19.22 -10.72 10.19
N CYS A 97 18.62 -9.84 10.98
CA CYS A 97 17.26 -10.05 11.49
C CYS A 97 16.19 -10.16 10.38
N TRP A 98 16.42 -9.54 9.22
CA TRP A 98 15.54 -9.62 8.06
C TRP A 98 16.13 -10.37 6.87
N ALA A 99 17.13 -11.22 7.11
CA ALA A 99 17.74 -12.05 6.08
C ALA A 99 16.69 -12.88 5.33
N GLN A 100 16.93 -13.11 4.04
CA GLN A 100 16.00 -13.86 3.20
C GLN A 100 15.86 -15.29 3.71
N GLU A 101 16.98 -15.97 3.89
CA GLU A 101 17.03 -17.33 4.40
C GLU A 101 16.83 -17.35 5.91
N SER A 102 16.02 -18.29 6.39
CA SER A 102 15.75 -18.44 7.82
C SER A 102 16.99 -18.84 8.61
N ALA A 103 17.91 -19.60 8.00
CA ALA A 103 19.16 -20.05 8.62
C ALA A 103 20.15 -18.91 8.88
N ASP A 104 20.07 -17.81 8.13
CA ASP A 104 20.96 -16.65 8.29
C ASP A 104 20.51 -15.71 9.43
N ARG A 105 19.25 -15.85 9.86
CA ARG A 105 18.67 -15.05 10.94
C ARG A 105 19.22 -15.54 12.28
N PRO A 106 19.60 -14.62 13.18
CA PRO A 106 20.02 -15.01 14.52
C PRO A 106 18.83 -15.60 15.28
N ASP A 107 19.09 -16.67 16.03
CA ASP A 107 18.15 -17.13 17.04
C ASP A 107 18.13 -16.16 18.24
N PHE A 108 17.17 -16.36 19.15
CA PHE A 108 17.05 -15.50 20.33
C PHE A 108 18.32 -15.46 21.21
N PRO A 109 18.99 -16.60 21.49
CA PRO A 109 20.28 -16.60 22.19
C PRO A 109 21.35 -15.73 21.52
N ALA A 110 21.61 -15.90 20.22
CA ALA A 110 22.62 -15.16 19.47
C ALA A 110 22.28 -13.66 19.40
N LEU A 111 21.01 -13.33 19.19
CA LEU A 111 20.51 -11.95 19.21
C LEU A 111 20.80 -11.29 20.55
N LYS A 112 20.47 -11.97 21.66
CA LYS A 112 20.70 -11.46 23.03
C LYS A 112 22.18 -11.25 23.33
N GLN A 113 23.03 -12.19 22.94
CA GLN A 113 24.49 -12.07 23.11
C GLN A 113 25.06 -10.89 22.31
N THR A 114 24.62 -10.74 21.05
CA THR A 114 25.08 -9.66 20.16
C THR A 114 24.68 -8.29 20.70
N ILE A 115 23.41 -8.11 21.11
CA ILE A 115 22.92 -6.85 21.69
C ILE A 115 23.68 -6.50 22.97
N ARG A 116 23.95 -7.47 23.86
CA ARG A 116 24.74 -7.24 25.08
C ARG A 116 26.15 -6.76 24.76
N LYS A 117 26.78 -7.31 23.72
CA LYS A 117 28.12 -6.91 23.28
C LYS A 117 28.14 -5.48 22.75
N ILE A 118 27.21 -5.15 21.85
CA ILE A 118 27.04 -3.79 21.30
C ILE A 118 26.82 -2.78 22.42
N ASN A 119 25.88 -3.05 23.33
CA ASN A 119 25.58 -2.13 24.43
C ASN A 119 26.77 -1.95 25.39
N LYS A 120 27.52 -3.02 25.69
CA LYS A 120 28.73 -2.92 26.52
C LYS A 120 29.81 -2.07 25.85
N LYS A 121 30.01 -2.22 24.53
CA LYS A 121 30.94 -1.37 23.76
C LYS A 121 30.54 0.09 23.78
N ALA A 122 29.26 0.38 23.55
CA ALA A 122 28.74 1.75 23.57
C ALA A 122 28.93 2.41 24.95
N ILE A 123 28.71 1.67 26.04
CA ILE A 123 28.97 2.16 27.41
C ILE A 123 30.47 2.43 27.61
N ASN A 124 31.34 1.49 27.21
CA ASN A 124 32.79 1.61 27.37
C ASN A 124 33.38 2.77 26.54
N LEU A 125 32.88 2.98 25.32
CA LEU A 125 33.28 4.11 24.48
C LEU A 125 32.87 5.43 25.13
N LYS A 126 31.63 5.53 25.63
CA LYS A 126 31.15 6.72 26.35
C LYS A 126 31.96 6.99 27.62
N SER A 127 32.37 5.96 28.37
CA SER A 127 33.26 6.15 29.53
C SER A 127 34.66 6.61 29.14
N GLY A 128 35.20 6.14 28.00
CA GLY A 128 36.52 6.54 27.51
C GLY A 128 36.56 7.98 26.99
N CYS A 129 35.50 8.44 26.30
CA CYS A 129 35.41 9.81 25.82
C CYS A 129 35.34 10.84 26.96
N ASN A 130 34.68 10.51 28.08
CA ASN A 130 34.66 11.38 29.26
C ASN A 130 36.05 11.49 29.94
N ALA A 131 36.92 10.50 29.78
CA ALA A 131 38.29 10.54 30.33
C ALA A 131 39.29 11.32 29.47
N GLY A 132 38.94 11.62 28.21
CA GLY A 132 39.81 12.31 27.25
C GLY A 132 39.56 13.82 27.10
N MET A 133 38.65 14.39 27.89
CA MET A 133 38.28 15.82 27.85
C MET A 133 38.72 16.60 29.09
N GLU A 134 39.60 16.03 29.92
CA GLU A 134 40.36 16.73 30.97
C GLU A 134 41.84 16.83 30.55
N LEU A 135 42.15 17.76 29.64
CA LEU A 135 43.48 18.37 29.47
C LEU A 135 43.35 19.81 28.97
#